data_AF-A0A0K2RBV8-F1
#
_entry.id   AF-A0A0K2RBV8-F1
#
_cell.length_a   1.000
_cell.length_b   1.000
_cell.length_c   1.000
_cell.angle_alpha   90.00
_cell.angle_beta   90.00
_cell.angle_gamma   90.00
#
_symmetry.space_group_name_H-M   'P 1'
#
loop_
_entity.id
_entity.type
_entity.pdbx_description
1 polymer ?
#
loop_
_entity_poly.entity_id
_entity_poly.type
_entity_poly.pdbx_seq_one_letter_code
_entity_poly.pdbx_strand_id
1 'polypeptide(L)'
;MRSVTAAVEPGSTEKSVTAAAALQEGKVQPLTQLEIPPSYTIDGQTFNDSFGHGTLHMTFAGVLGYSLNTGTVMVGKDLTAQQRYGYLRKFGIGEKTGIPLPGESTGILASPDKWDGRQQYTVLFGQGVAQTPLQTAMVYQTIANGGVRLKPQLLESTTGATAR
;
A
#
# COMPACT_ATOMS: atom_id res chain seq x y z
N MET A 1 9.39 -10.93 18.38
CA MET A 1 9.77 -9.65 17.73
C MET A 1 8.54 -9.06 17.05
N ARG A 2 8.00 -7.94 17.55
CA ARG A 2 6.71 -7.41 17.06
C ARG A 2 6.73 -7.01 15.58
N SER A 3 7.89 -6.59 15.06
CA SER A 3 8.05 -6.13 13.68
C SER A 3 7.73 -7.17 12.60
N VAL A 4 7.69 -8.46 12.96
CA VAL A 4 7.33 -9.57 12.05
C VAL A 4 6.10 -10.35 12.49
N THR A 5 5.64 -10.20 13.73
CA THR A 5 4.48 -10.95 14.26
C THR A 5 3.21 -10.10 14.34
N ALA A 6 3.31 -8.80 14.59
CA ALA A 6 2.17 -7.91 14.76
C ALA A 6 1.78 -7.32 13.40
N ALA A 7 0.63 -7.75 12.87
CA ALA A 7 0.03 -7.14 11.69
C ALA A 7 -0.95 -6.05 12.12
N VAL A 8 -0.87 -4.89 11.48
CA VAL A 8 -1.73 -3.73 11.73
C VAL A 8 -2.19 -3.13 10.41
N GLU A 9 -3.28 -2.37 10.45
CA GLU A 9 -3.66 -1.57 9.29
C GLU A 9 -2.59 -0.49 9.03
N PRO A 10 -2.01 -0.42 7.81
CA PRO A 10 -0.92 0.51 7.52
C PRO A 10 -1.38 1.96 7.30
N GLY A 11 -2.68 2.16 7.06
CA GLY A 11 -3.24 3.45 6.71
C GLY A 11 -2.51 4.08 5.52
N SER A 12 -2.27 5.39 5.60
CA SER A 12 -1.80 6.18 4.46
C SER A 12 -0.42 5.80 3.90
N THR A 13 0.39 5.02 4.62
CA THR A 13 1.65 4.50 4.07
C THR A 13 1.41 3.60 2.85
N GLU A 14 0.25 2.93 2.80
CA GLU A 14 -0.19 2.07 1.69
C GLU A 14 -0.49 2.84 0.40
N LYS A 15 -0.75 4.16 0.48
CA LYS A 15 -1.00 4.99 -0.71
C LYS A 15 0.15 4.94 -1.71
N SER A 16 1.36 4.62 -1.24
CA SER A 16 2.54 4.39 -2.09
C SER A 16 2.33 3.23 -3.08
N VAL A 17 1.66 2.15 -2.66
CA VAL A 17 1.33 1.01 -3.54
C VAL A 17 0.26 1.40 -4.55
N THR A 18 -0.79 2.11 -4.11
CA THR A 18 -1.82 2.66 -5.00
C THR A 18 -1.23 3.61 -6.04
N ALA A 19 -0.31 4.47 -5.63
CA ALA A 19 0.39 5.38 -6.52
C ALA A 19 1.22 4.64 -7.57
N ALA A 20 2.02 3.65 -7.13
CA ALA A 20 2.80 2.82 -8.04
C ALA A 20 1.90 2.11 -9.06
N ALA A 21 0.76 1.56 -8.62
CA ALA A 21 -0.20 0.91 -9.49
C ALA A 21 -0.81 1.89 -10.51
N ALA A 22 -1.30 3.04 -10.06
CA ALA A 22 -1.92 4.04 -10.93
C ALA A 22 -0.96 4.60 -11.98
N LEU A 23 0.31 4.85 -11.59
CA LEU A 23 1.36 5.30 -12.48
C LEU A 23 1.74 4.21 -13.50
N GLN A 24 1.95 2.98 -13.04
CA GLN A 24 2.38 1.86 -13.89
C GLN A 24 1.30 1.46 -14.90
N GLU A 25 0.02 1.55 -14.52
CA GLU A 25 -1.13 1.27 -15.39
C GLU A 25 -1.56 2.50 -16.23
N GLY A 26 -0.80 3.59 -16.18
CA GLY A 26 -1.03 4.80 -16.99
C GLY A 26 -2.32 5.56 -16.64
N LYS A 27 -2.86 5.39 -15.43
CA LYS A 27 -4.10 6.05 -14.98
C LYS A 27 -3.89 7.51 -14.60
N VAL A 28 -2.67 7.87 -14.22
CA VAL A 28 -2.31 9.22 -13.78
C VAL A 28 -0.82 9.46 -14.04
N GLN A 29 -0.40 10.73 -14.04
CA GLN A 29 1.00 11.13 -13.97
C GLN A 29 1.24 11.93 -12.69
N PRO A 30 2.48 12.05 -12.19
CA PRO A 30 2.74 12.76 -10.93
C PRO A 30 2.23 14.21 -10.93
N LEU A 31 2.25 14.87 -12.08
CA LEU A 31 1.84 16.27 -12.26
C LEU A 31 0.42 16.43 -12.84
N THR A 32 -0.35 15.34 -12.99
CA THR A 32 -1.76 15.44 -13.36
C THR A 32 -2.49 16.30 -12.33
N GLN A 33 -3.14 17.37 -12.80
CA GLN A 33 -3.94 18.26 -11.96
C GLN A 33 -5.29 17.61 -11.66
N LEU A 34 -5.68 17.68 -10.40
CA LEU A 34 -6.91 17.09 -9.88
C LEU A 34 -7.67 18.15 -9.08
N GLU A 35 -8.99 18.17 -9.28
CA GLU A 35 -9.93 18.90 -8.43
C GLU A 35 -10.43 17.96 -7.35
N ILE A 36 -10.05 18.24 -6.09
CA ILE A 36 -10.29 17.36 -4.95
C ILE A 36 -11.37 17.97 -4.05
N PRO A 37 -12.61 17.45 -4.07
CA PRO A 37 -13.65 17.91 -3.16
C PRO A 37 -13.36 17.45 -1.71
N PRO A 38 -13.95 18.09 -0.69
CA PRO A 38 -13.80 17.69 0.71
C PRO A 38 -14.40 16.31 1.05
N SER A 39 -15.28 15.83 0.17
CA SER A 39 -15.92 14.54 0.30
C SER A 39 -16.14 13.95 -1.10
N TYR A 40 -15.89 12.66 -1.24
CA TYR A 40 -16.07 11.95 -2.50
C TYR A 40 -16.96 10.73 -2.28
N THR A 41 -18.07 10.65 -3.03
CA THR A 41 -19.02 9.53 -2.97
C THR A 41 -18.99 8.74 -4.26
N ILE A 42 -18.79 7.43 -4.16
CA ILE A 42 -18.81 6.47 -5.27
C ILE A 42 -19.48 5.18 -4.80
N ASP A 43 -20.36 4.60 -5.62
CA ASP A 43 -21.12 3.37 -5.31
C ASP A 43 -21.81 3.38 -3.93
N GLY A 44 -22.36 4.54 -3.55
CA GLY A 44 -23.02 4.74 -2.26
C GLY A 44 -22.07 4.80 -1.05
N GLN A 45 -20.75 4.82 -1.27
CA GLN A 45 -19.73 4.95 -0.23
C GLN A 45 -19.10 6.33 -0.24
N THR A 46 -19.12 6.99 0.90
CA THR A 46 -18.50 8.31 1.08
C THR A 46 -17.14 8.19 1.75
N PHE A 47 -16.17 8.93 1.21
CA PHE A 47 -14.80 9.06 1.69
C PHE A 47 -14.50 10.52 2.00
N ASN A 48 -13.82 10.76 3.11
CA ASN A 48 -13.45 12.10 3.57
C ASN A 48 -11.95 12.13 3.88
N ASP A 49 -11.38 13.31 3.79
CA ASP A 49 -10.01 13.58 4.20
C ASP A 49 -9.92 13.82 5.72
N SER A 50 -8.70 13.77 6.26
CA SER A 50 -8.46 13.86 7.70
C SER A 50 -8.66 15.27 8.28
N PHE A 51 -8.86 16.27 7.42
CA PHE A 51 -9.06 17.66 7.80
C PHE A 51 -10.14 18.32 6.93
N GLY A 52 -10.77 19.37 7.45
CA GLY A 52 -11.76 20.13 6.69
C GLY A 52 -11.11 21.06 5.66
N HIS A 53 -11.63 21.07 4.44
CA HIS A 53 -11.21 21.98 3.37
C HIS A 53 -12.37 22.29 2.42
N GLY A 54 -12.19 23.27 1.54
CA GLY A 54 -13.03 23.43 0.34
C GLY A 54 -12.55 22.50 -0.78
N THR A 55 -12.97 22.75 -2.00
CA THR A 55 -12.34 22.08 -3.15
C THR A 55 -10.88 22.54 -3.29
N LEU A 56 -9.96 21.57 -3.39
CA LEU A 56 -8.53 21.82 -3.59
C LEU A 56 -8.15 21.53 -5.05
N HIS A 57 -7.23 22.31 -5.61
CA HIS A 57 -6.61 22.02 -6.90
C HIS A 57 -5.16 21.65 -6.68
N MET A 58 -4.80 20.39 -6.94
CA MET A 58 -3.43 19.92 -6.73
C MET A 58 -3.05 18.81 -7.69
N THR A 59 -1.73 18.60 -7.80
CA THR A 59 -1.20 17.47 -8.55
C THR A 59 -1.46 16.15 -7.83
N PHE A 60 -1.38 15.03 -8.55
CA PHE A 60 -1.40 13.71 -7.92
C PHE A 60 -0.26 13.52 -6.88
N ALA A 61 0.92 14.09 -7.15
CA ALA A 61 1.98 14.15 -6.15
C ALA A 61 1.54 14.92 -4.88
N GLY A 62 0.79 16.02 -5.03
CA GLY A 62 0.17 16.75 -3.92
C GLY A 62 -0.84 15.91 -3.14
N VAL A 63 -1.69 15.13 -3.84
CA VAL A 63 -2.65 14.20 -3.21
C VAL A 63 -1.92 13.23 -2.26
N LEU A 64 -0.79 12.67 -2.70
CA LEU A 64 0.02 11.79 -1.84
C LEU A 64 0.73 12.57 -0.73
N GLY A 65 1.29 13.74 -1.02
CA GLY A 65 2.03 14.57 -0.06
C GLY A 65 1.17 15.07 1.10
N TYR A 66 -0.08 15.47 0.81
CA TYR A 66 -1.08 15.85 1.82
C TYR A 66 -1.92 14.68 2.31
N SER A 67 -1.68 13.47 1.78
CA SER A 67 -2.34 12.24 2.16
C SER A 67 -3.87 12.28 2.02
N LEU A 68 -4.39 12.85 0.94
CA LEU A 68 -5.83 12.95 0.69
C LEU A 68 -6.41 11.59 0.28
N ASN A 69 -7.31 11.05 1.11
CA ASN A 69 -8.07 9.84 0.84
C ASN A 69 -8.99 10.03 -0.38
N THR A 70 -9.67 11.18 -0.46
CA THR A 70 -10.60 11.49 -1.56
C THR A 70 -9.88 11.41 -2.91
N GLY A 71 -8.78 12.14 -3.07
CA GLY A 71 -7.95 12.10 -4.28
C GLY A 71 -7.34 10.73 -4.56
N THR A 72 -6.95 9.99 -3.52
CA THR A 72 -6.45 8.61 -3.68
C THR A 72 -7.54 7.69 -4.23
N VAL A 73 -8.78 7.79 -3.74
CA VAL A 73 -9.93 7.01 -4.25
C VAL A 73 -10.29 7.45 -5.66
N MET A 74 -10.32 8.75 -5.94
CA MET A 74 -10.64 9.29 -7.27
C MET A 74 -9.71 8.78 -8.36
N VAL A 75 -8.42 8.59 -8.06
CA VAL A 75 -7.45 7.99 -8.99
C VAL A 75 -7.52 6.46 -8.95
N GLY A 76 -7.53 5.87 -7.76
CA GLY A 76 -7.49 4.42 -7.58
C GLY A 76 -8.75 3.69 -8.05
N LYS A 77 -9.89 4.39 -8.17
CA LYS A 77 -11.13 3.80 -8.71
C LYS A 77 -10.97 3.30 -10.14
N ASP A 78 -10.06 3.89 -10.91
CA ASP A 78 -9.82 3.53 -12.32
C ASP A 78 -8.94 2.28 -12.47
N LEU A 79 -8.43 1.73 -11.36
CA LEU A 79 -7.85 0.40 -11.28
C LEU A 79 -8.97 -0.63 -11.04
N THR A 80 -8.95 -1.73 -11.77
CA THR A 80 -9.79 -2.90 -11.48
C THR A 80 -9.45 -3.48 -10.10
N ALA A 81 -10.40 -4.18 -9.46
CA ALA A 81 -10.16 -4.84 -8.17
C ALA A 81 -8.98 -5.83 -8.24
N GLN A 82 -8.84 -6.53 -9.37
CA GLN A 82 -7.73 -7.44 -9.66
C GLN A 82 -6.39 -6.69 -9.79
N GLN A 83 -6.36 -5.51 -10.42
CA GLN A 83 -5.15 -4.67 -10.42
C GLN A 83 -4.79 -4.23 -9.00
N ARG A 84 -5.74 -3.70 -8.22
CA ARG A 84 -5.51 -3.28 -6.83
C ARG A 84 -4.87 -4.40 -6.01
N TYR A 85 -5.50 -5.57 -6.00
CA TYR A 85 -4.98 -6.76 -5.31
C TYR A 85 -3.63 -7.23 -5.87
N GLY A 86 -3.49 -7.26 -7.20
CA GLY A 86 -2.27 -7.69 -7.87
C GLY A 86 -1.06 -6.84 -7.46
N TYR A 87 -1.21 -5.53 -7.34
CA TYR A 87 -0.13 -4.65 -6.86
C TYR A 87 0.18 -4.90 -5.37
N LEU A 88 -0.83 -5.00 -4.50
CA LEU A 88 -0.63 -5.36 -3.09
C LEU A 88 0.19 -6.67 -2.96
N ARG A 89 -0.13 -7.69 -3.77
CA ARG A 89 0.63 -8.95 -3.84
C ARG A 89 2.04 -8.78 -4.39
N LYS A 90 2.25 -8.00 -5.45
CA LYS A 90 3.58 -7.72 -6.02
C LYS A 90 4.51 -7.08 -4.98
N PHE A 91 3.97 -6.21 -4.12
CA PHE A 91 4.69 -5.62 -2.99
C PHE A 91 4.86 -6.56 -1.78
N GLY A 92 4.27 -7.77 -1.81
CA GLY A 92 4.45 -8.81 -0.80
C GLY A 92 3.41 -8.85 0.31
N ILE A 93 2.32 -8.10 0.17
CA ILE A 93 1.27 -8.03 1.18
C ILE A 93 0.45 -9.33 1.16
N GLY A 94 0.15 -9.86 2.36
CA GLY A 94 -0.51 -11.15 2.50
C GLY A 94 0.43 -12.35 2.28
N GLU A 95 1.74 -12.14 2.17
CA GLU A 95 2.75 -13.20 2.06
C GLU A 95 3.81 -13.06 3.15
N LYS A 96 4.39 -14.19 3.53
CA LYS A 96 5.62 -14.18 4.31
C LYS A 96 6.73 -13.53 3.49
N THR A 97 7.51 -12.68 4.14
CA THR A 97 8.72 -12.07 3.56
C THR A 97 9.84 -13.10 3.41
N GLY A 98 9.78 -14.19 4.21
CA GLY A 98 10.78 -15.25 4.22
C GLY A 98 12.04 -14.90 5.01
N ILE A 99 11.98 -13.86 5.84
CA ILE A 99 12.98 -13.60 6.87
C ILE A 99 13.09 -14.82 7.81
N PRO A 100 14.29 -15.25 8.24
CA PRO A 100 14.45 -16.45 9.06
C PRO A 100 14.11 -16.17 10.54
N LEU A 101 12.95 -15.57 10.80
CA LEU A 101 12.46 -15.31 12.15
C LEU A 101 11.19 -16.13 12.44
N PRO A 102 11.08 -16.74 13.62
CA PRO A 102 9.90 -17.50 13.99
C PRO A 102 8.69 -16.59 14.17
N GLY A 103 7.50 -17.12 13.87
CA GLY A 103 6.23 -16.44 14.13
C GLY A 103 5.89 -15.32 13.14
N GLU A 104 6.53 -15.29 11.96
CA GLU A 104 6.21 -14.34 10.91
C GLU A 104 4.71 -14.41 10.52
N SER A 105 4.04 -13.28 10.65
CA SER A 105 2.65 -13.10 10.20
C SER A 105 2.61 -12.77 8.71
N THR A 106 1.64 -13.34 8.00
CA THR A 106 1.34 -12.96 6.62
C THR A 106 0.60 -11.63 6.52
N GLY A 107 0.09 -11.11 7.65
CA GLY A 107 -0.91 -10.05 7.63
C GLY A 107 -2.28 -10.55 7.14
N ILE A 108 -3.12 -9.63 6.68
CA ILE A 108 -4.47 -9.89 6.17
C ILE A 108 -4.62 -9.20 4.83
N LEU A 109 -4.93 -9.98 3.79
CA LEU A 109 -5.32 -9.48 2.48
C LEU A 109 -6.38 -10.41 1.90
N ALA A 110 -7.64 -10.00 1.98
CA ALA A 110 -8.75 -10.72 1.36
C ALA A 110 -8.61 -10.69 -0.18
N SER A 111 -9.08 -11.74 -0.85
CA SER A 111 -9.15 -11.78 -2.31
C SER A 111 -10.21 -10.79 -2.83
N PRO A 112 -10.07 -10.26 -4.06
CA PRO A 112 -10.95 -9.20 -4.60
C PRO A 112 -12.44 -9.55 -4.58
N ASP A 113 -12.79 -10.81 -4.82
CA ASP A 113 -14.15 -11.35 -4.83
C ASP A 113 -14.84 -11.30 -3.45
N LYS A 114 -14.06 -11.13 -2.38
CA LYS A 114 -14.54 -11.04 -1.00
C LYS A 114 -14.62 -9.61 -0.48
N TRP A 115 -14.14 -8.63 -1.24
CA TRP A 115 -14.24 -7.23 -0.84
C TRP A 115 -15.69 -6.78 -0.94
N ASP A 116 -16.18 -6.16 0.13
CA ASP A 116 -17.48 -5.49 0.09
C ASP A 116 -17.40 -4.18 -0.71
N GLY A 117 -18.56 -3.52 -0.85
CA GLY A 117 -18.70 -2.29 -1.62
C GLY A 117 -17.77 -1.16 -1.15
N ARG A 118 -17.34 -1.16 0.12
CA ARG A 118 -16.44 -0.16 0.72
C ARG A 118 -14.99 -0.61 0.70
N GLN A 119 -14.71 -1.86 1.06
CA GLN A 119 -13.36 -2.40 1.20
C GLN A 119 -12.57 -2.27 -0.09
N GLN A 120 -13.22 -2.49 -1.25
CA GLN A 120 -12.58 -2.33 -2.56
C GLN A 120 -11.92 -0.95 -2.74
N TYR A 121 -12.41 0.09 -2.06
CA TYR A 121 -11.86 1.43 -2.08
C TYR A 121 -10.96 1.72 -0.88
N THR A 122 -11.26 1.19 0.31
CA THR A 122 -10.44 1.47 1.51
C THR A 122 -9.07 0.83 1.45
N VAL A 123 -8.91 -0.28 0.71
CA VAL A 123 -7.58 -0.89 0.48
C VAL A 123 -6.62 0.08 -0.21
N LEU A 124 -7.13 1.06 -0.98
CA LEU A 124 -6.31 2.05 -1.69
C LEU A 124 -5.54 2.98 -0.75
N PHE A 125 -5.98 3.09 0.50
CA PHE A 125 -5.36 3.94 1.53
C PHE A 125 -5.13 3.17 2.85
N GLY A 126 -4.98 1.84 2.75
CA GLY A 126 -4.46 0.99 3.82
C GLY A 126 -5.45 0.63 4.93
N GLN A 127 -6.74 0.58 4.62
CA GLN A 127 -7.81 0.10 5.52
C GLN A 127 -8.49 -1.15 4.94
N GLY A 128 -8.85 -2.11 5.79
CA GLY A 128 -9.32 -3.43 5.37
C GLY A 128 -8.20 -4.34 4.88
N VAL A 129 -6.95 -3.99 5.18
CA VAL A 129 -5.73 -4.79 4.96
C VAL A 129 -4.87 -4.68 6.21
N ALA A 130 -4.12 -5.73 6.54
CA ALA A 130 -3.15 -5.68 7.64
C ALA A 130 -1.79 -6.18 7.17
N GLN A 131 -0.74 -5.51 7.59
CA GLN A 131 0.63 -5.92 7.31
C GLN A 131 1.53 -5.68 8.51
N THR A 132 2.64 -6.41 8.56
CA THR A 132 3.66 -6.23 9.59
C THR A 132 4.52 -5.00 9.29
N PRO A 133 5.15 -4.37 10.29
CA PRO A 133 6.11 -3.30 10.06
C PRO A 133 7.22 -3.67 9.05
N LEU A 134 7.66 -4.93 9.03
CA LEU A 134 8.63 -5.40 8.04
C LEU A 134 8.05 -5.39 6.61
N GLN A 135 6.81 -5.86 6.41
CA GLN A 135 6.15 -5.79 5.10
C GLN A 135 5.99 -4.32 4.63
N THR A 136 5.58 -3.40 5.52
CA THR A 136 5.54 -1.97 5.19
C THR A 136 6.92 -1.44 4.78
N ALA A 137 7.98 -1.79 5.51
CA ALA A 137 9.35 -1.39 5.14
C ALA A 137 9.76 -1.93 3.75
N MET A 138 9.34 -3.16 3.41
CA MET A 138 9.61 -3.75 2.10
C MET A 138 8.88 -3.06 0.94
N VAL A 139 7.71 -2.46 1.18
CA VAL A 139 7.05 -1.59 0.18
C VAL A 139 7.99 -0.47 -0.22
N TYR A 140 8.52 0.26 0.76
CA TYR A 140 9.44 1.37 0.52
C TYR A 140 10.78 0.90 -0.04
N GLN A 141 11.30 -0.27 0.38
CA GLN A 141 12.49 -0.89 -0.21
C GLN A 141 12.29 -1.13 -1.71
N THR A 142 11.13 -1.67 -2.10
CA THR A 142 10.81 -1.94 -3.50
C THR A 142 10.84 -0.66 -4.34
N ILE A 143 10.23 0.41 -3.83
CA ILE A 143 10.22 1.73 -4.49
C ILE A 143 11.65 2.28 -4.58
N ALA A 144 12.40 2.26 -3.48
CA ALA A 144 13.78 2.76 -3.43
C ALA A 144 14.74 1.97 -4.34
N ASN A 145 14.45 0.69 -4.58
CA ASN A 145 15.24 -0.21 -5.41
C ASN A 145 14.70 -0.32 -6.85
N GLY A 146 14.20 0.79 -7.41
CA GLY A 146 13.79 0.87 -8.81
C GLY A 146 12.63 -0.07 -9.18
N GLY A 147 11.76 -0.39 -8.23
CA GLY A 147 10.62 -1.29 -8.43
C GLY A 147 10.92 -2.78 -8.21
N VAL A 148 12.14 -3.14 -7.80
CA VAL A 148 12.53 -4.53 -7.55
C VAL A 148 12.48 -4.85 -6.06
N ARG A 149 11.54 -5.72 -5.66
CA ARG A 149 11.40 -6.20 -4.29
C ARG A 149 12.49 -7.24 -3.99
N LEU A 150 13.29 -7.00 -2.96
CA LEU A 150 14.31 -7.93 -2.50
C LEU A 150 13.82 -8.69 -1.28
N LYS A 151 14.27 -9.94 -1.13
CA LYS A 151 14.01 -10.71 0.09
C LYS A 151 14.83 -10.11 1.24
N PRO A 152 14.24 -9.84 2.42
CA PRO A 152 14.98 -9.33 3.57
C PRO A 152 15.93 -10.40 4.12
N GLN A 153 17.13 -9.96 4.51
CA GLN A 153 18.13 -10.79 5.16
C GLN A 153 18.56 -10.17 6.48
N LEU A 154 18.77 -11.02 7.50
CA LEU A 154 19.28 -10.62 8.82
C LEU A 154 20.67 -11.19 9.09
N LEU A 155 20.99 -12.33 8.48
CA LEU A 155 22.26 -13.00 8.60
C LEU A 155 23.13 -12.65 7.39
N GLU A 156 24.24 -11.98 7.64
CA GLU A 156 25.22 -11.64 6.60
C GLU A 156 26.17 -12.80 6.32
N SER A 157 26.69 -13.44 7.36
CA SER A 157 27.57 -14.61 7.24
C SER A 157 27.61 -15.43 8.53
N THR A 158 28.02 -16.69 8.41
CA THR A 158 28.44 -17.53 9.54
C THR A 158 29.89 -17.95 9.37
N THR A 159 30.66 -17.88 10.45
CA THR A 159 32.06 -18.36 10.45
C THR A 159 32.10 -19.73 11.10
N GLY A 160 32.46 -20.76 10.34
CA GLY A 160 32.71 -22.09 10.87
C GLY A 160 34.02 -22.17 11.66
N ALA A 161 34.11 -23.10 12.60
CA ALA A 161 35.39 -23.37 13.25
C ALA A 161 36.37 -23.97 12.22
N THR A 162 37.55 -23.37 12.06
CA THR A 162 38.67 -24.03 11.39
C THR A 162 39.11 -25.23 12.23
N ALA A 163 38.90 -26.45 11.72
CA ALA A 163 39.47 -27.65 12.32
C ALA A 163 41.01 -27.50 12.36
N ARG A 164 41.61 -27.78 13.52
CA ARG A 164 43.05 -28.00 13.66
C ARG A 164 43.36 -29.47 13.48
#